data_AF-A9WT98-F1
#
_entry.id   AF-A9WT98-F1
#
_cell.length_a   1.000
_cell.length_b   1.000
_cell.length_c   1.000
_cell.angle_alpha   90.00
_cell.angle_beta   90.00
_cell.angle_gamma   90.00
#
_symmetry.space_group_name_H-M   'P 1'
#
loop_
_entity.id
_entity.type
_entity.pdbx_description
1 polymer ?
#
loop_
_entity_poly.entity_id
_entity_poly.type
_entity_poly.pdbx_seq_one_letter_code
_entity_poly.pdbx_strand_id
1 'polypeptide(L)'
;MDLMVIVVLVIAVALFFDFTNGFHDTANAMATPIATGAIKPKVAVGLAAVLNLVGAFLSTEVAKTISGNLLKEGSGGVSITPAFIFAGLLGAVLWNMLTWMLGLPSSSSHALFGGLIGAAIVGAGFGVVNYRVLLSNVILPALLAPVVAGFVAFVCTLVAYAITQRVAESGSNLPSRRGGFRHAQIFPPH
;
A
#
# COMPACT_ATOMS: atom_id res chain seq x y z
N MET A 1 -0.98 8.13 32.41
CA MET A 1 0.21 8.28 31.53
C MET A 1 0.24 9.70 31.05
N ASP A 2 1.39 10.37 31.10
CA ASP A 2 1.51 11.73 30.57
C ASP A 2 1.25 11.76 29.07
N LEU A 3 0.60 12.82 28.60
CA LEU A 3 0.25 13.02 27.19
C LEU A 3 1.50 12.89 26.29
N MET A 4 2.64 13.43 26.75
CA MET A 4 3.91 13.36 26.04
C MET A 4 4.40 11.92 25.85
N VAL A 5 4.24 11.07 26.86
CA VAL A 5 4.63 9.65 26.79
C VAL A 5 3.75 8.92 25.78
N ILE A 6 2.43 9.17 25.78
CA ILE A 6 1.51 8.55 24.81
C ILE A 6 1.85 8.98 23.39
N VAL A 7 2.12 10.27 23.16
CA VAL A 7 2.47 10.78 21.83
C VAL A 7 3.77 10.15 21.31
N VAL A 8 4.80 10.04 22.15
CA VAL A 8 6.06 9.37 21.75
C VAL A 8 5.81 7.91 21.39
N LEU A 9 4.99 7.20 22.17
CA LEU A 9 4.62 5.82 21.87
C LEU A 9 3.82 5.69 20.57
N VAL A 10 2.88 6.60 20.32
CA VAL A 10 2.11 6.65 19.06
C VAL A 10 3.06 6.82 17.88
N ILE A 11 4.01 7.75 17.96
CA ILE A 11 4.99 7.99 16.89
C ILE A 11 5.85 6.73 16.67
N ALA A 12 6.35 6.11 17.75
CA ALA A 12 7.17 4.90 17.64
C ALA A 12 6.40 3.75 16.97
N VAL A 13 5.15 3.52 17.36
CA VAL A 13 4.30 2.47 16.77
C VAL A 13 3.91 2.82 15.33
N ALA A 14 3.64 4.09 15.02
CA ALA A 14 3.36 4.54 13.66
C ALA A 14 4.57 4.29 12.73
N LEU A 15 5.78 4.65 13.17
CA LEU A 15 7.00 4.37 12.41
C LEU A 15 7.23 2.87 12.22
N PHE A 16 6.94 2.05 13.23
CA PHE A 16 7.02 0.60 13.11
C PHE A 16 5.98 0.05 12.12
N PHE A 17 4.74 0.55 12.17
CA PHE A 17 3.70 0.22 11.23
C PHE A 17 4.11 0.57 9.79
N ASP A 18 4.61 1.78 9.55
CA ASP A 18 5.09 2.23 8.23
C ASP A 18 6.24 1.37 7.72
N PHE A 19 7.18 1.00 8.59
CA PHE A 19 8.27 0.09 8.25
C PHE A 19 7.75 -1.29 7.81
N THR A 20 6.83 -1.88 8.59
CA THR A 20 6.23 -3.18 8.23
C THR A 20 5.44 -3.10 6.94
N ASN A 21 4.68 -2.01 6.71
CA ASN A 21 3.96 -1.78 5.46
C ASN A 21 4.91 -1.68 4.27
N GLY A 22 6.01 -0.92 4.41
CA GLY A 22 7.01 -0.78 3.35
C GLY A 22 7.60 -2.13 2.93
N PHE A 23 7.77 -3.08 3.85
CA PHE A 23 8.18 -4.44 3.48
C PHE A 23 7.11 -5.22 2.72
N HIS A 24 5.86 -5.17 3.15
CA HIS A 24 4.76 -5.82 2.45
C HIS A 24 4.62 -5.29 1.01
N ASP A 25 4.68 -3.97 0.83
CA ASP A 25 4.55 -3.33 -0.47
C ASP A 25 5.78 -3.59 -1.36
N THR A 26 6.99 -3.55 -0.78
CA THR A 26 8.22 -3.91 -1.50
C THR A 26 8.18 -5.35 -1.98
N ALA A 27 7.73 -6.29 -1.15
CA ALA A 27 7.60 -7.69 -1.54
C ALA A 27 6.62 -7.85 -2.71
N ASN A 28 5.45 -7.21 -2.64
CA ASN A 28 4.44 -7.28 -3.69
C ASN A 28 4.91 -6.65 -5.02
N ALA A 29 5.57 -5.49 -4.98
CA ALA A 29 5.99 -4.75 -6.17
C ALA A 29 7.28 -5.30 -6.80
N MET A 30 8.21 -5.83 -5.99
CA MET A 30 9.53 -6.24 -6.45
C MET A 30 9.67 -7.75 -6.68
N ALA A 31 8.72 -8.58 -6.22
CA ALA A 31 8.75 -10.02 -6.45
C ALA A 31 8.85 -10.37 -7.94
N THR A 32 8.04 -9.72 -8.79
CA THR A 32 8.03 -9.99 -10.24
C THR A 32 9.35 -9.65 -10.93
N PRO A 33 9.90 -8.42 -10.86
CA PRO A 33 11.16 -8.09 -11.53
C PRO A 33 12.38 -8.86 -10.99
N ILE A 34 12.34 -9.29 -9.73
CA ILE A 34 13.37 -10.17 -9.16
C ILE A 34 13.22 -11.59 -9.72
N ALA A 35 12.00 -12.15 -9.73
CA ALA A 35 11.73 -13.51 -10.20
C ALA A 35 12.01 -13.69 -11.70
N THR A 36 11.78 -12.65 -12.51
CA THR A 36 12.14 -12.66 -13.95
C THR A 36 13.63 -12.41 -14.22
N GLY A 37 14.42 -12.11 -13.19
CA GLY A 37 15.84 -11.78 -13.33
C GLY A 37 16.11 -10.41 -13.96
N ALA A 38 15.11 -9.53 -14.03
CA ALA A 38 15.24 -8.20 -14.62
C ALA A 38 16.07 -7.25 -13.74
N ILE A 39 15.99 -7.38 -12.41
CA ILE A 39 16.69 -6.53 -11.44
C ILE A 39 17.30 -7.39 -10.32
N LYS A 40 18.56 -7.11 -9.93
CA LYS A 40 19.20 -7.78 -8.78
C LYS A 40 18.48 -7.41 -7.46
N PRO A 41 18.29 -8.35 -6.50
CA PRO A 41 17.52 -8.10 -5.28
C PRO A 41 17.91 -6.84 -4.51
N LYS A 42 19.22 -6.57 -4.37
CA LYS A 42 19.73 -5.38 -3.66
C LYS A 42 19.29 -4.06 -4.31
N VAL A 43 19.27 -4.03 -5.64
CA VAL A 43 18.85 -2.84 -6.41
C VAL A 43 17.34 -2.66 -6.34
N ALA A 44 16.58 -3.76 -6.42
CA ALA A 44 15.13 -3.73 -6.30
C ALA A 44 14.67 -3.19 -4.94
N VAL A 45 15.30 -3.63 -3.84
CA VAL A 45 15.04 -3.11 -2.49
C VAL A 45 15.40 -1.64 -2.37
N GLY A 46 16.56 -1.22 -2.91
CA GLY A 46 16.97 0.19 -2.90
C GLY A 46 15.99 1.09 -3.67
N LEU A 47 15.53 0.64 -4.85
CA LEU A 47 14.53 1.35 -5.63
C LEU A 47 13.19 1.44 -4.90
N ALA A 48 12.73 0.34 -4.30
CA ALA A 48 11.50 0.32 -3.52
C ALA A 48 11.58 1.27 -2.31
N ALA A 49 12.71 1.33 -1.61
CA ALA A 49 12.90 2.25 -0.49
C ALA A 49 12.78 3.72 -0.93
N VAL A 50 13.43 4.10 -2.04
CA VAL A 50 13.34 5.47 -2.58
C VAL A 50 11.92 5.81 -3.04
N LEU A 51 11.26 4.90 -3.77
CA LEU A 51 9.90 5.12 -4.26
C LEU A 51 8.88 5.19 -3.13
N ASN A 52 9.00 4.35 -2.10
CA ASN A 52 8.15 4.43 -0.91
C ASN A 52 8.34 5.76 -0.16
N LEU A 53 9.58 6.23 -0.03
CA LEU A 53 9.87 7.52 0.59
C LEU A 53 9.26 8.68 -0.20
N VAL A 54 9.44 8.71 -1.52
CA VAL A 54 8.84 9.73 -2.39
C VAL A 54 7.31 9.67 -2.33
N GLY A 55 6.74 8.46 -2.37
CA GLY A 55 5.31 8.24 -2.24
C GLY A 55 4.75 8.79 -0.93
N ALA A 56 5.45 8.60 0.19
CA ALA A 56 5.04 9.12 1.49
C ALA A 56 4.92 10.66 1.49
N PHE A 57 5.85 11.37 0.85
CA PHE A 57 5.78 12.84 0.73
C PHE A 57 4.67 13.33 -0.21
N LEU A 58 4.36 12.57 -1.28
CA LEU A 58 3.27 12.91 -2.20
C LEU A 58 1.88 12.59 -1.63
N SER A 59 1.80 11.64 -0.69
CA SER A 59 0.54 11.11 -0.16
C SER A 59 -0.10 12.00 0.92
N THR A 60 0.57 13.05 1.41
CA THR A 60 0.05 13.88 2.52
C THR A 60 -1.30 14.53 2.23
N GLU A 61 -1.52 14.96 0.99
CA GLU A 61 -2.80 15.57 0.55
C GLU A 61 -3.90 14.52 0.32
N VAL A 62 -3.51 13.34 -0.17
CA VAL A 62 -4.42 12.20 -0.36
C VAL A 62 -4.88 11.66 1.00
N ALA A 63 -3.96 11.54 1.96
CA ALA A 63 -4.24 11.09 3.32
C ALA A 63 -5.30 11.97 3.98
N LYS A 64 -5.15 13.31 3.94
CA LYS A 64 -6.16 14.25 4.48
C LYS A 64 -7.55 14.06 3.85
N THR A 65 -7.59 13.78 2.55
CA THR A 65 -8.85 13.62 1.80
C THR A 65 -9.54 12.29 2.12
N ILE A 66 -8.77 11.22 2.33
CA ILE A 66 -9.31 9.88 2.60
C ILE A 66 -9.64 9.68 4.09
N SER A 67 -8.81 10.23 5.00
CA SER A 67 -8.97 10.06 6.45
C SER A 67 -10.01 11.00 7.07
N GLY A 68 -10.41 12.07 6.35
CA GLY A 68 -11.37 13.05 6.85
C GLY A 68 -12.73 12.42 7.20
N ASN A 69 -13.19 12.65 8.43
CA ASN A 69 -14.53 12.31 8.93
C ASN A 69 -14.88 10.82 9.06
N LEU A 70 -13.89 9.91 9.12
CA LEU A 70 -14.17 8.48 9.37
C LEU A 70 -14.80 8.27 10.76
N LEU A 71 -14.34 9.05 11.74
CA LEU A 71 -14.90 9.15 13.08
C LEU A 71 -15.58 10.52 13.23
N LYS A 72 -16.73 10.56 13.91
CA LYS A 72 -17.45 11.82 14.16
C LYS A 72 -16.75 12.59 15.29
N GLU A 73 -16.00 13.62 14.91
CA GLU A 73 -15.35 14.56 15.83
C GLU A 73 -16.28 15.76 16.10
N GLY A 74 -16.40 16.22 17.36
CA GLY A 74 -17.14 17.44 17.72
C GLY A 74 -18.15 17.33 18.87
N SER A 75 -18.95 18.38 19.07
CA SER A 75 -19.96 18.51 20.13
C SER A 75 -21.14 17.56 19.91
N GLY A 76 -20.98 16.32 20.41
CA GLY A 76 -21.88 15.17 20.19
C GLY A 76 -21.17 13.91 19.69
N GLY A 77 -19.86 14.00 19.41
CA GLY A 77 -18.97 12.89 19.06
C GLY A 77 -17.89 12.65 20.13
N VAL A 78 -16.89 11.84 19.79
CA VAL A 78 -15.78 11.51 20.70
C VAL A 78 -14.54 12.32 20.37
N SER A 79 -13.90 12.84 21.42
CA SER A 79 -12.57 13.42 21.30
C SER A 79 -11.57 12.30 21.01
N ILE A 80 -11.06 12.24 19.78
CA ILE A 80 -10.03 11.28 19.41
C ILE A 80 -8.77 11.62 20.22
N THR A 81 -8.57 10.91 21.32
CA THR A 81 -7.36 11.07 22.12
C THR A 81 -6.22 10.29 21.46
N PRO A 82 -4.96 10.68 21.69
CA PRO A 82 -3.80 9.90 21.24
C PRO A 82 -3.84 8.43 21.68
N ALA A 83 -4.55 8.10 22.76
CA ALA A 83 -4.77 6.72 23.20
C ALA A 83 -5.63 5.90 22.23
N PHE A 84 -6.64 6.50 21.57
CA PHE A 84 -7.42 5.81 20.53
C PHE A 84 -6.57 5.49 19.31
N ILE A 85 -5.74 6.45 18.89
CA ILE A 85 -4.82 6.28 17.76
C ILE A 85 -3.79 5.19 18.11
N PHE A 86 -3.24 5.22 19.32
CA PHE A 86 -2.32 4.19 19.81
C PHE A 86 -2.95 2.79 19.78
N ALA A 87 -4.15 2.63 20.33
CA ALA A 87 -4.84 1.34 20.36
C ALA A 87 -5.17 0.83 18.94
N GLY A 88 -5.61 1.72 18.05
CA GLY A 88 -5.89 1.37 16.66
C GLY A 88 -4.64 0.97 15.87
N LEU A 89 -3.55 1.72 16.01
CA LEU A 89 -2.26 1.39 15.41
C LEU A 89 -1.70 0.07 15.93
N LEU A 90 -1.80 -0.17 17.24
CA LEU A 90 -1.35 -1.42 17.83
C LEU A 90 -2.13 -2.62 17.27
N GLY A 91 -3.46 -2.49 17.15
CA GLY A 91 -4.29 -3.51 16.51
C GLY A 91 -3.90 -3.77 15.06
N ALA A 92 -3.63 -2.71 14.29
CA ALA A 92 -3.19 -2.81 12.90
C ALA A 92 -1.83 -3.51 12.76
N VAL A 93 -0.85 -3.15 13.61
CA VAL A 93 0.47 -3.78 13.65
C VAL A 93 0.37 -5.26 14.00
N LEU A 94 -0.39 -5.59 15.05
CA LEU A 94 -0.59 -6.98 15.47
C LEU A 94 -1.23 -7.81 14.36
N TRP A 95 -2.22 -7.24 13.66
CA TRP A 95 -2.84 -7.90 12.52
C TRP A 95 -1.85 -8.13 11.37
N ASN A 96 -1.07 -7.11 11.00
CA ASN A 96 -0.06 -7.23 9.96
C ASN A 96 0.96 -8.32 10.29
N MET A 97 1.51 -8.32 11.52
CA MET A 97 2.45 -9.35 11.96
C MET A 97 1.82 -10.74 12.00
N LEU A 98 0.59 -10.87 12.46
CA LEU A 98 -0.12 -12.15 12.46
C LEU A 98 -0.29 -12.70 11.02
N THR A 99 -0.78 -11.86 10.10
CA THR A 99 -0.96 -12.29 8.70
C THR A 99 0.36 -12.65 8.04
N TRP A 100 1.43 -11.92 8.38
CA TRP A 100 2.78 -12.24 7.93
C TRP A 100 3.28 -13.59 8.45
N MET A 101 3.13 -13.86 9.75
CA MET A 101 3.49 -15.15 10.35
C MET A 101 2.73 -16.32 9.72
N LEU A 102 1.51 -16.07 9.21
CA LEU A 102 0.68 -17.06 8.52
C LEU A 102 0.91 -17.10 7.00
N GLY A 103 1.76 -16.23 6.45
CA GLY A 103 2.01 -16.12 5.00
C GLY A 103 0.79 -15.66 4.18
N LEU A 104 -0.19 -15.01 4.82
CA LEU A 104 -1.41 -14.55 4.17
C LEU A 104 -1.20 -13.18 3.51
N PRO A 105 -1.68 -12.97 2.26
CA PRO A 105 -1.71 -11.64 1.68
C PRO A 105 -2.71 -10.77 2.46
N SER A 106 -2.23 -9.66 3.01
CA SER A 106 -3.04 -8.74 3.83
C SER A 106 -2.89 -7.31 3.32
N SER A 107 -3.94 -6.51 3.50
CA SER A 107 -3.94 -5.08 3.17
C SER A 107 -3.70 -4.27 4.44
N SER A 108 -2.56 -3.61 4.52
CA SER A 108 -2.20 -2.73 5.64
C SER A 108 -3.18 -1.58 5.86
N SER A 109 -3.73 -0.99 4.79
CA SER A 109 -4.72 0.07 4.90
C SER A 109 -6.01 -0.42 5.60
N HIS A 110 -6.45 -1.65 5.30
CA HIS A 110 -7.60 -2.27 5.97
C HIS A 110 -7.30 -2.65 7.41
N ALA A 111 -6.08 -3.09 7.71
CA ALA A 111 -5.64 -3.33 9.07
C ALA A 111 -5.67 -2.03 9.90
N LEU A 112 -5.21 -0.91 9.32
CA LEU A 112 -5.26 0.41 9.96
C LEU A 112 -6.69 0.89 10.22
N PHE A 113 -7.55 0.86 9.19
CA PHE A 113 -8.94 1.26 9.35
C PHE A 113 -9.68 0.35 10.34
N GLY A 114 -9.49 -0.96 10.26
CA GLY A 114 -10.09 -1.93 11.18
C GLY A 114 -9.65 -1.72 12.62
N GLY A 115 -8.34 -1.47 12.85
CA GLY A 115 -7.80 -1.13 14.16
C GLY A 115 -8.40 0.15 14.72
N LEU A 116 -8.43 1.24 13.93
CA LEU A 116 -8.97 2.53 14.36
C LEU A 116 -10.48 2.47 14.65
N ILE A 117 -11.25 1.81 13.78
CA ILE A 117 -12.69 1.62 13.96
C ILE A 117 -12.97 0.73 15.18
N GLY A 118 -12.21 -0.35 15.37
CA GLY A 118 -12.34 -1.23 16.52
C GLY A 118 -12.06 -0.50 17.84
N ALA A 119 -10.97 0.27 17.90
CA ALA A 119 -10.65 1.11 19.06
C ALA A 119 -11.76 2.13 19.34
N ALA A 120 -12.30 2.77 18.29
CA ALA A 120 -13.40 3.71 18.41
C ALA A 120 -14.68 3.05 18.93
N ILE A 121 -15.08 1.90 18.39
CA ILE A 121 -16.28 1.16 18.83
C ILE A 121 -16.15 0.77 20.31
N VAL A 122 -14.98 0.28 20.74
CA VAL A 122 -14.77 -0.12 22.14
C VAL A 122 -14.78 1.09 23.07
N GLY A 123 -14.15 2.20 22.70
CA GLY A 123 -14.03 3.36 23.58
C GLY A 123 -15.21 4.34 23.53
N ALA A 124 -16.04 4.28 22.50
CA ALA A 124 -17.09 5.28 22.22
C ALA A 124 -18.44 4.71 21.76
N GLY A 125 -18.52 3.39 21.54
CA GLY A 125 -19.71 2.73 21.00
C GLY A 125 -19.85 2.88 19.48
N PHE A 126 -20.83 2.19 18.92
CA PHE A 126 -21.05 2.10 17.47
C PHE A 126 -21.46 3.42 16.80
N GLY A 127 -22.03 4.37 17.56
CA GLY A 127 -22.53 5.65 17.04
C GLY A 127 -21.44 6.62 16.53
N VAL A 128 -20.20 6.40 16.94
CA VAL A 128 -19.03 7.23 16.59
C VAL A 128 -18.58 7.03 15.13
N VAL A 129 -18.88 5.88 14.55
CA VAL A 129 -18.43 5.51 13.20
C VAL A 129 -19.30 6.20 12.17
N ASN A 130 -18.67 6.87 11.21
CA ASN A 130 -19.38 7.39 10.05
C ASN A 130 -19.51 6.30 8.99
N TYR A 131 -20.59 5.52 9.06
CA TYR A 131 -20.85 4.42 8.12
C TYR A 131 -20.92 4.86 6.66
N ARG A 132 -21.34 6.11 6.38
CA ARG A 132 -21.35 6.65 5.01
C ARG A 132 -19.93 6.78 4.46
N VAL A 133 -19.03 7.37 5.26
CA VAL A 133 -17.61 7.54 4.88
C VAL A 133 -16.91 6.19 4.84
N LEU A 134 -17.20 5.29 5.77
CA LEU A 134 -16.69 3.92 5.77
C LEU A 134 -17.05 3.19 4.46
N LEU A 135 -18.30 3.30 4.03
CA LEU A 135 -18.77 2.69 2.78
C LEU A 135 -18.11 3.34 1.56
N SER A 136 -18.06 4.67 1.49
CA SER A 136 -17.56 5.38 0.29
C SER A 136 -16.05 5.35 0.13
N ASN A 137 -15.29 5.41 1.23
CA ASN A 137 -13.85 5.61 1.20
C ASN A 137 -13.06 4.33 1.48
N VAL A 138 -13.68 3.31 2.07
CA VAL A 138 -13.01 2.05 2.43
C VAL A 138 -13.63 0.88 1.66
N ILE A 139 -14.91 0.60 1.88
CA ILE A 139 -15.54 -0.64 1.37
C ILE A 139 -15.72 -0.60 -0.15
N LEU A 140 -16.27 0.48 -0.71
CA LEU A 140 -16.49 0.60 -2.15
C LEU A 140 -15.16 0.57 -2.94
N PRO A 141 -14.14 1.36 -2.59
CA PRO A 141 -12.85 1.29 -3.26
C PRO A 141 -12.20 -0.09 -3.13
N ALA A 142 -12.31 -0.76 -1.98
CA ALA A 142 -11.75 -2.10 -1.78
C ALA A 142 -12.39 -3.15 -2.71
N LEU A 143 -13.70 -3.06 -2.93
CA LEU A 143 -14.42 -3.96 -3.83
C LEU A 143 -14.15 -3.65 -5.31
N LEU A 144 -14.06 -2.36 -5.65
CA LEU A 144 -13.84 -1.91 -7.02
C LEU A 144 -12.37 -2.03 -7.46
N ALA A 145 -11.41 -1.93 -6.53
CA ALA A 145 -9.99 -1.93 -6.84
C ALA A 145 -9.52 -3.16 -7.63
N PRO A 146 -9.90 -4.41 -7.31
CA PRO A 146 -9.54 -5.58 -8.11
C PRO A 146 -10.06 -5.50 -9.55
N VAL A 147 -11.28 -5.02 -9.74
CA VAL A 147 -11.92 -4.88 -11.07
C VAL A 147 -11.19 -3.83 -11.90
N VAL A 148 -10.95 -2.66 -11.32
CA VAL A 148 -10.24 -1.56 -11.98
C VAL A 148 -8.80 -1.97 -12.28
N ALA A 149 -8.10 -2.58 -11.32
CA ALA A 149 -6.74 -3.06 -11.51
C ALA A 149 -6.66 -4.13 -12.61
N GLY A 150 -7.60 -5.09 -12.63
CA GLY A 150 -7.69 -6.11 -13.67
C GLY A 150 -7.94 -5.51 -15.06
N PHE A 151 -8.86 -4.54 -15.16
CA PHE A 151 -9.15 -3.84 -16.40
C PHE A 151 -7.94 -3.04 -16.91
N VAL A 152 -7.30 -2.27 -16.03
CA VAL A 152 -6.09 -1.50 -16.37
C VAL A 152 -4.96 -2.44 -16.79
N ALA A 153 -4.72 -3.53 -16.05
CA ALA A 153 -3.71 -4.52 -16.40
C ALA A 153 -3.98 -5.16 -17.77
N PHE A 154 -5.24 -5.47 -18.09
CA PHE A 154 -5.64 -5.99 -19.40
C PHE A 154 -5.35 -4.98 -20.52
N VAL A 155 -5.77 -3.72 -20.35
CA VAL A 155 -5.52 -2.66 -21.34
C VAL A 155 -4.02 -2.41 -21.53
N CYS A 156 -3.26 -2.31 -20.44
CA CYS A 156 -1.79 -2.15 -20.50
C CYS A 156 -1.13 -3.33 -21.23
N THR A 157 -1.61 -4.56 -21.01
CA THR A 157 -1.11 -5.75 -21.69
C THR A 157 -1.40 -5.69 -23.19
N LEU A 158 -2.63 -5.33 -23.60
CA LEU A 158 -2.98 -5.17 -25.02
C LEU A 158 -2.12 -4.11 -25.71
N VAL A 159 -1.89 -2.97 -25.06
CA VAL A 159 -1.04 -1.90 -25.58
C VAL A 159 0.41 -2.39 -25.73
N ALA A 160 0.94 -3.10 -24.73
CA ALA A 160 2.28 -3.67 -24.79
C ALA A 160 2.42 -4.67 -25.95
N TYR A 161 1.43 -5.54 -26.18
CA TYR A 161 1.41 -6.45 -27.32
C TYR A 161 1.33 -5.70 -28.66
N ALA A 162 0.47 -4.69 -28.77
CA ALA A 162 0.34 -3.91 -29.99
C ALA A 162 1.65 -3.17 -30.37
N ILE A 163 2.37 -2.64 -29.37
CA ILE A 163 3.66 -1.98 -29.59
C ILE A 163 4.73 -3.01 -30.02
N THR A 164 4.83 -4.14 -29.32
CA THR A 164 5.84 -5.17 -29.61
C THR A 164 5.60 -5.87 -30.95
N GLN A 165 4.36 -6.09 -31.35
CA GLN A 165 4.01 -6.63 -32.68
C GLN A 165 4.38 -5.65 -33.80
N ARG A 166 4.12 -4.35 -33.63
CA ARG A 166 4.52 -3.33 -34.63
C ARG A 166 6.03 -3.23 -34.80
N VAL A 167 6.80 -3.41 -33.72
CA VAL A 167 8.26 -3.46 -33.77
C VAL A 167 8.76 -4.73 -34.47
N ALA A 168 8.07 -5.86 -34.30
CA ALA A 168 8.37 -7.09 -35.02
C ALA A 168 8.05 -7.00 -36.53
N GLU A 169 6.98 -6.27 -36.90
CA GLU A 169 6.55 -6.11 -38.30
C GLU A 169 7.32 -5.03 -39.07
N SER A 170 7.81 -3.97 -38.40
CA SER A 170 8.61 -2.90 -39.04
C SER A 170 10.09 -3.27 -39.26
N GLY A 171 10.53 -4.45 -38.84
CA GLY A 171 11.92 -4.92 -38.90
C GLY A 171 12.13 -6.07 -39.89
N SER A 172 12.01 -5.82 -41.19
CA SER A 172 12.58 -6.72 -42.20
C SER A 172 14.10 -6.77 -42.03
N ASN A 173 14.63 -7.94 -41.65
CA ASN A 173 16.04 -8.31 -41.38
C ASN A 173 16.52 -8.26 -39.91
N LEU A 174 15.93 -9.08 -39.04
CA LEU A 174 16.63 -9.51 -37.82
C LEU A 174 16.89 -11.02 -37.88
N PRO A 175 18.16 -11.46 -37.86
CA PRO A 175 18.49 -12.88 -37.88
C PRO A 175 17.99 -13.52 -36.58
N SER A 176 17.46 -14.72 -36.72
CA SER A 176 16.97 -15.57 -35.63
C SER A 176 18.01 -15.67 -34.50
N ARG A 177 17.88 -14.86 -33.45
CA ARG A 177 18.64 -15.03 -32.19
C ARG A 177 18.13 -14.08 -31.11
N ARG A 178 17.50 -14.65 -30.07
CA ARG A 178 17.66 -14.42 -28.60
C ARG A 178 18.27 -13.09 -28.04
N GLY A 179 18.28 -11.97 -28.75
CA GLY A 179 19.08 -10.78 -28.41
C GLY A 179 18.31 -9.47 -28.17
N GLY A 180 16.99 -9.46 -28.35
CA GLY A 180 16.16 -8.24 -28.31
C GLY A 180 15.95 -7.62 -26.93
N PHE A 181 16.34 -8.28 -25.84
CA PHE A 181 16.13 -7.80 -24.47
C PHE A 181 17.30 -6.97 -23.90
N ARG A 182 18.29 -6.55 -24.71
CA ARG A 182 19.44 -5.78 -24.20
C ARG A 182 19.16 -4.31 -23.87
N HIS A 183 18.08 -3.72 -24.39
CA HIS A 183 17.78 -2.29 -24.18
C HIS A 183 16.74 -2.01 -23.09
N ALA A 184 16.10 -3.04 -22.54
CA ALA A 184 15.15 -2.93 -21.42
C ALA A 184 15.75 -3.35 -20.06
N GLN A 185 16.99 -3.83 -20.05
CA GLN A 185 17.73 -4.14 -18.82
C GLN A 185 18.53 -2.90 -18.40
N ILE A 186 18.03 -2.17 -17.39
CA ILE A 186 18.70 -0.97 -16.86
C ILE A 186 20.09 -1.29 -16.26
N PHE A 187 20.41 -2.56 -15.98
CA PHE A 187 21.78 -2.98 -15.65
C PHE A 187 22.12 -4.36 -16.26
N PRO A 188 23.21 -4.49 -17.03
CA PRO A 188 23.68 -5.79 -17.48
C PRO A 188 24.22 -6.61 -16.29
N PRO A 189 23.99 -7.93 -16.26
CA PRO A 189 24.60 -8.81 -15.27
C PRO A 189 26.09 -9.00 -15.60
N HIS A 190 26.96 -8.45 -14.75
CA HIS A 190 28.20 -9.13 -14.38
C HIS A 190 27.88 -10.26 -13.41
#